data_AF-A0A4U9WF47-F1
#
_entry.id   AF-A0A4U9WF47-F1
#
_cell.length_a   1.000
_cell.length_b   1.000
_cell.length_c   1.000
_cell.angle_alpha   90.00
_cell.angle_beta   90.00
_cell.angle_gamma   90.00
#
_symmetry.space_group_name_H-M   'P 1'
#
loop_
_entity.id
_entity.type
_entity.pdbx_description
1 polymer ?
#
loop_
_entity_poly.entity_id
_entity_poly.type
_entity_poly.pdbx_seq_one_letter_code
_entity_poly.pdbx_strand_id
1 'polypeptide(L)'
;MRAITSSRPYLNGLFNRKTQMKELVVVAIGGNSIIKDNASQTVEHQAEAVKKVADSVLEMLASDYHIVLTHGNGPQVGLELRRAEVAHEHEGLPLTPLANCVADTQGGIGYLIQQALITAWHSMAGRKR
;
A
#
# COMPACT_ATOMS: atom_id res chain seq x y z
N MET A 1 56.71 13.73 -13.85
CA MET A 1 56.33 12.99 -15.07
C MET A 1 55.10 13.67 -15.65
N ARG A 2 55.21 14.35 -16.81
CA ARG A 2 54.08 15.02 -17.49
C ARG A 2 53.47 14.04 -18.49
N ALA A 3 52.14 14.00 -18.59
CA ALA A 3 51.44 13.54 -19.77
C ALA A 3 50.43 14.62 -20.19
N ILE A 4 50.45 14.92 -21.49
CA ILE A 4 49.80 16.01 -22.21
C ILE A 4 48.57 15.44 -22.95
N THR A 5 47.44 16.14 -22.81
CA THR A 5 46.25 16.32 -23.70
C THR A 5 45.48 15.10 -24.27
N SER A 6 44.15 15.12 -24.14
CA SER A 6 43.29 15.64 -25.23
C SER A 6 41.88 15.94 -24.71
N SER A 7 41.50 17.20 -24.79
CA SER A 7 40.13 17.69 -24.62
C SER A 7 39.33 17.34 -25.88
N ARG A 8 38.47 16.33 -25.82
CA ARG A 8 37.40 16.11 -26.81
C ARG A 8 36.06 16.53 -26.19
N PRO A 9 35.45 17.65 -26.63
CA PRO A 9 34.18 18.14 -26.06
C PRO A 9 32.93 17.30 -26.41
N TYR A 10 33.05 16.25 -27.23
CA TYR A 10 31.90 15.59 -27.84
C TYR A 10 31.51 14.22 -27.24
N LEU A 11 32.16 13.78 -26.14
CA LEU A 11 31.85 12.48 -25.50
C LEU A 11 31.11 12.59 -24.17
N ASN A 12 30.75 13.79 -23.71
CA ASN A 12 29.97 13.98 -22.47
C ASN A 12 28.46 13.70 -22.63
N GLY A 13 27.98 13.48 -23.85
CA GLY A 13 26.54 13.31 -24.13
C GLY A 13 25.98 11.90 -23.97
N LEU A 14 26.83 10.85 -23.87
CA LEU A 14 26.36 9.46 -23.95
C LEU A 14 26.50 8.65 -22.65
N PHE A 15 27.17 9.21 -21.62
CA PHE A 15 27.39 8.54 -20.32
C PHE A 15 26.68 9.18 -19.13
N ASN A 16 25.79 10.16 -19.37
CA ASN A 16 25.00 10.77 -18.30
C ASN A 16 23.53 10.31 -18.27
N ARG A 17 23.28 9.04 -18.63
CA ARG A 17 22.16 8.30 -18.08
C ARG A 17 22.63 7.60 -16.81
N LYS A 18 22.98 8.36 -15.76
CA LYS A 18 22.61 7.85 -14.44
C LYS A 18 21.10 7.73 -14.51
N THR A 19 20.58 6.52 -14.68
CA THR A 19 19.23 6.22 -14.22
C THR A 19 19.21 6.71 -12.78
N GLN A 20 18.64 7.89 -12.56
CA GLN A 20 18.53 8.45 -11.23
C GLN A 20 17.59 7.48 -10.53
N MET A 21 18.18 6.58 -9.74
CA MET A 21 17.44 5.55 -9.05
C MET A 21 16.48 6.30 -8.14
N LYS A 22 15.18 6.17 -8.42
CA LYS A 22 14.13 6.74 -7.58
C LYS A 22 14.35 6.26 -6.16
N GLU A 23 14.25 7.18 -5.21
CA GLU A 23 14.42 6.85 -3.80
C GLU A 23 13.34 5.83 -3.39
N LEU A 24 13.75 4.74 -2.77
CA LEU A 24 12.86 3.69 -2.28
C LEU A 24 12.36 4.07 -0.88
N VAL A 25 11.04 4.21 -0.76
CA VAL A 25 10.37 4.53 0.50
C VAL A 25 9.45 3.37 0.89
N VAL A 26 9.55 2.95 2.15
CA VAL A 26 8.62 1.99 2.75
C VAL A 26 7.58 2.78 3.55
N VAL A 27 6.32 2.62 3.19
CA VAL A 27 5.18 3.27 3.87
C VAL A 27 4.43 2.20 4.66
N ALA A 28 4.35 2.37 5.98
CA ALA A 28 3.66 1.45 6.87
C ALA A 28 2.35 2.06 7.40
N ILE A 29 1.22 1.49 6.98
CA ILE A 29 -0.11 1.90 7.45
C ILE A 29 -0.46 1.12 8.72
N GLY A 30 -0.85 1.81 9.79
CA GLY A 30 -1.34 1.13 10.99
C GLY A 30 -2.71 0.48 10.78
N GLY A 31 -2.98 -0.67 11.41
CA GLY A 31 -4.31 -1.31 11.34
C GLY A 31 -5.43 -0.41 11.89
N ASN A 32 -5.11 0.44 12.88
CA ASN A 32 -6.00 1.45 13.46
C ASN A 32 -6.32 2.61 12.51
N SER A 33 -5.56 2.76 11.43
CA SER A 33 -5.87 3.72 10.36
C SER A 33 -7.00 3.22 9.46
N ILE A 34 -7.29 1.91 9.48
CA ILE A 34 -8.29 1.25 8.62
C ILE A 34 -9.58 0.97 9.42
N ILE A 35 -9.48 0.42 10.63
CA ILE A 35 -10.60 0.36 11.59
C ILE A 35 -10.26 1.31 12.75
N LYS A 36 -11.06 2.37 12.93
CA LYS A 36 -10.79 3.42 13.91
C LYS A 36 -11.33 3.11 15.30
N ASP A 37 -12.49 2.49 15.34
CA ASP A 37 -13.24 2.17 16.56
C ASP A 37 -14.26 1.06 16.31
N ASN A 38 -14.95 0.63 17.37
CA ASN A 38 -15.96 -0.42 17.31
C ASN A 38 -17.21 -0.04 16.50
N ALA A 39 -17.48 1.25 16.28
CA ALA A 39 -18.61 1.70 15.46
C ALA A 39 -18.27 1.68 13.96
N SER A 40 -16.97 1.67 13.62
CA SER A 40 -16.43 1.82 12.27
C SER A 40 -15.80 0.53 11.73
N GLN A 41 -16.44 -0.61 11.97
CA GLN A 41 -15.89 -1.93 11.61
C GLN A 41 -16.34 -2.44 10.23
N THR A 42 -17.33 -1.81 9.61
CA THR A 42 -17.89 -2.28 8.32
C THR A 42 -16.89 -2.17 7.19
N VAL A 43 -17.09 -2.95 6.12
CA VAL A 43 -16.22 -2.93 4.94
C VAL A 43 -16.22 -1.54 4.29
N GLU A 44 -17.35 -0.85 4.30
CA GLU A 44 -17.51 0.50 3.75
C GLU A 44 -16.66 1.52 4.51
N HIS A 45 -16.64 1.44 5.86
CA HIS A 45 -15.79 2.30 6.67
C HIS A 45 -14.30 2.05 6.40
N GLN A 46 -13.92 0.77 6.27
CA GLN A 46 -12.54 0.40 5.93
C GLN A 46 -12.17 0.88 4.52
N ALA A 47 -13.07 0.73 3.54
CA ALA A 47 -12.91 1.22 2.18
C ALA A 47 -12.73 2.75 2.13
N GLU A 48 -13.53 3.49 2.90
CA GLU A 48 -13.40 4.94 3.01
C GLU A 48 -12.07 5.34 3.67
N ALA A 49 -11.63 4.60 4.68
CA ALA A 49 -10.36 4.85 5.34
C ALA A 49 -9.15 4.67 4.40
N VAL A 50 -9.15 3.62 3.56
CA VAL A 50 -8.04 3.38 2.63
C VAL A 50 -7.99 4.34 1.44
N LYS A 51 -9.07 5.06 1.11
CA LYS A 51 -9.03 6.11 0.08
C LYS A 51 -8.02 7.20 0.41
N LYS A 52 -7.99 7.64 1.67
CA LYS A 52 -7.03 8.66 2.15
C LYS A 52 -5.58 8.19 2.01
N VAL A 53 -5.34 6.90 2.28
CA VAL A 53 -4.03 6.28 2.06
C VAL A 53 -3.67 6.32 0.57
N ALA A 54 -4.61 5.94 -0.30
CA ALA A 54 -4.38 5.92 -1.74
C ALA A 54 -4.01 7.31 -2.29
N ASP A 55 -4.71 8.36 -1.84
CA ASP A 55 -4.39 9.74 -2.24
C ASP A 55 -2.95 10.12 -1.85
N SER A 56 -2.55 9.89 -0.60
CA SER A 56 -1.18 10.17 -0.14
C SER A 56 -0.11 9.36 -0.89
N VAL A 57 -0.38 8.08 -1.19
CA VAL A 57 0.55 7.24 -1.96
C VAL A 57 0.69 7.76 -3.40
N LEU A 58 -0.40 8.22 -4.02
CA LEU A 58 -0.36 8.77 -5.37
C LEU A 58 0.40 10.11 -5.43
N GLU A 59 0.30 10.95 -4.41
CA GLU A 59 1.11 12.17 -4.28
C GLU A 59 2.62 11.85 -4.17
N MET A 60 2.97 10.82 -3.40
CA MET A 60 4.36 10.35 -3.33
C MET A 60 4.85 9.78 -4.68
N LEU A 61 4.01 9.02 -5.38
CA LEU A 61 4.35 8.53 -6.73
C LEU A 61 4.55 9.67 -7.73
N ALA A 62 3.75 10.74 -7.63
CA ALA A 62 3.91 11.94 -8.43
C ALA A 62 5.20 12.72 -8.10
N SER A 63 5.77 12.50 -6.90
CA SER A 63 7.03 13.08 -6.42
C SER A 63 8.25 12.21 -6.74
N ASP A 64 8.10 11.24 -7.65
CA ASP A 64 9.18 10.38 -8.17
C ASP A 64 9.81 9.41 -7.16
N TYR A 65 9.05 8.94 -6.17
CA TYR A 65 9.45 7.86 -5.25
C TYR A 65 9.11 6.46 -5.80
N HIS A 66 9.94 5.47 -5.47
CA HIS A 66 9.56 4.05 -5.50
C HIS A 66 8.98 3.68 -4.14
N ILE A 67 7.81 3.03 -4.12
CA ILE A 67 7.07 2.80 -2.88
C ILE A 67 6.86 1.32 -2.64
N VAL A 68 7.19 0.87 -1.42
CA VAL A 68 6.70 -0.38 -0.85
C VAL A 68 5.67 -0.03 0.21
N LEU A 69 4.43 -0.47 0.01
CA LEU A 69 3.33 -0.21 0.93
C LEU A 69 3.08 -1.45 1.79
N THR A 70 3.10 -1.28 3.10
CA THR A 70 2.77 -2.34 4.07
C THR A 70 1.61 -1.89 4.95
N HIS A 71 0.96 -2.83 5.62
CA HIS A 71 -0.11 -2.52 6.56
C HIS A 71 -0.06 -3.41 7.81
N GLY A 72 -0.57 -2.88 8.92
CA GLY A 72 -0.99 -3.68 10.07
C GLY A 72 -2.41 -4.22 9.88
N ASN A 73 -2.78 -5.23 10.66
CA ASN A 73 -4.09 -5.88 10.59
C ASN A 73 -4.73 -6.14 11.97
N GLY A 74 -4.20 -5.59 13.07
CA GLY A 74 -4.61 -5.92 14.44
C GLY A 74 -6.12 -5.88 14.69
N PRO A 75 -6.81 -4.75 14.45
CA PRO A 75 -8.26 -4.68 14.58
C PRO A 75 -9.02 -5.65 13.66
N GLN A 76 -8.53 -5.82 12.42
CA GLN A 76 -9.18 -6.65 11.39
C GLN A 76 -9.09 -8.13 11.73
N VAL A 77 -7.92 -8.60 12.15
CA VAL A 77 -7.70 -9.99 12.54
C VAL A 77 -8.40 -10.32 13.85
N GLY A 78 -8.48 -9.36 14.78
CA GLY A 78 -9.29 -9.52 16.00
C GLY A 78 -10.79 -9.68 15.69
N LEU A 79 -11.31 -8.88 14.76
CA LEU A 79 -12.70 -9.00 14.32
C LEU A 79 -12.96 -10.33 13.58
N GLU A 80 -12.04 -10.76 12.72
CA GLU A 80 -12.18 -12.02 11.98
C GLU A 80 -12.13 -13.23 12.90
N LEU A 81 -11.20 -13.26 13.86
CA LEU A 81 -11.13 -14.32 14.86
C LEU A 81 -12.43 -14.36 15.69
N ARG A 82 -12.93 -13.20 16.13
CA ARG A 82 -14.19 -13.11 16.87
C ARG A 82 -15.38 -13.63 16.07
N ARG A 83 -15.43 -13.36 14.76
CA ARG A 83 -16.47 -13.92 13.88
C ARG A 83 -16.39 -15.44 13.82
N ALA A 84 -15.17 -16.00 13.71
CA ALA A 84 -14.97 -17.45 13.71
C ALA A 84 -15.41 -18.10 15.03
N GLU A 85 -15.08 -17.48 16.18
CA GLU A 85 -15.50 -17.95 17.51
C GLU A 85 -17.03 -17.94 17.65
N VAL A 86 -17.69 -16.84 17.27
CA VAL A 86 -19.16 -16.71 17.29
C VAL A 86 -19.83 -17.73 16.38
N ALA A 87 -19.31 -17.91 15.17
CA ALA A 87 -19.83 -18.89 14.22
C ALA A 87 -19.69 -20.34 14.73
N HIS A 88 -18.58 -20.65 15.39
CA HIS A 88 -18.37 -21.95 16.03
C HIS A 88 -19.36 -22.18 17.18
N GLU A 89 -19.50 -21.20 18.09
CA GLU A 89 -20.34 -21.30 19.27
C GLU A 89 -21.83 -21.47 18.92
N HIS A 90 -22.32 -20.71 17.93
CA HIS A 90 -23.75 -20.68 17.61
C HIS A 90 -24.18 -21.67 16.54
N GLU A 91 -23.31 -22.00 15.58
CA GLU A 91 -23.66 -22.82 14.39
C GLU A 91 -22.81 -24.10 14.27
N GLY A 92 -21.86 -24.34 15.18
CA GLY A 92 -20.99 -25.52 15.14
C GLY A 92 -20.01 -25.54 13.96
N LEU A 93 -19.76 -24.40 13.32
CA LEU A 93 -18.80 -24.30 12.22
C LEU A 93 -17.37 -24.54 12.70
N PRO A 94 -16.46 -25.10 11.88
CA PRO A 94 -15.06 -25.27 12.27
C PRO A 94 -14.40 -23.94 12.63
N LEU A 95 -13.56 -23.93 13.69
CA LEU A 95 -12.77 -22.76 14.03
C LEU A 95 -11.74 -22.47 12.94
N THR A 96 -11.63 -21.18 12.59
CA THR A 96 -10.54 -20.67 11.76
C THR A 96 -9.34 -20.33 12.65
N PRO A 97 -8.17 -20.98 12.47
CA PRO A 97 -6.99 -20.65 13.25
C PRO A 97 -6.55 -19.21 13.04
N LEU A 98 -5.96 -18.57 14.06
CA LEU A 98 -5.49 -17.18 13.98
C LEU A 98 -4.55 -16.93 12.79
N ALA A 99 -3.68 -17.87 12.46
CA ALA A 99 -2.79 -17.75 11.30
C ALA A 99 -3.56 -17.64 9.96
N ASN A 100 -4.69 -18.34 9.84
CA ASN A 100 -5.58 -18.24 8.69
C ASN A 100 -6.31 -16.89 8.69
N CYS A 101 -6.82 -16.43 9.83
CA CYS A 101 -7.40 -15.09 9.94
C CYS A 101 -6.39 -13.98 9.56
N VAL A 102 -5.10 -14.16 9.90
CA VAL A 102 -4.03 -13.26 9.45
C VAL A 102 -3.93 -13.27 7.91
N ALA A 103 -3.94 -14.44 7.28
CA ALA A 103 -3.90 -14.55 5.82
C ALA A 103 -5.14 -13.93 5.15
N ASP A 104 -6.34 -14.22 5.68
CA ASP A 104 -7.61 -13.67 5.17
C ASP A 104 -7.62 -12.14 5.25
N THR A 105 -7.12 -11.58 6.36
CA THR A 105 -7.06 -10.12 6.55
C THR A 105 -5.99 -9.46 5.69
N GLN A 106 -4.87 -10.15 5.36
CA GLN A 106 -3.93 -9.66 4.35
C GLN A 106 -4.59 -9.57 2.97
N GLY A 107 -5.34 -10.60 2.57
CA GLY A 107 -6.09 -10.60 1.31
C GLY A 107 -7.16 -9.50 1.26
N GLY A 108 -7.98 -9.40 2.30
CA GLY A 108 -9.06 -8.42 2.39
C GLY A 108 -8.56 -6.97 2.43
N ILE A 109 -7.56 -6.66 3.27
CA ILE A 109 -6.99 -5.31 3.34
C ILE A 109 -6.25 -4.97 2.05
N GLY A 110 -5.42 -5.89 1.54
CA GLY A 110 -4.68 -5.70 0.29
C GLY A 110 -5.61 -5.42 -0.88
N TYR A 111 -6.73 -6.14 -0.99
CA TYR A 111 -7.77 -5.89 -1.97
C TYR A 111 -8.32 -4.46 -1.86
N LEU A 112 -8.72 -4.01 -0.66
CA LEU A 112 -9.27 -2.66 -0.47
C LEU A 112 -8.26 -1.57 -0.85
N ILE A 113 -7.01 -1.72 -0.43
CA ILE A 113 -5.93 -0.78 -0.78
C ILE A 113 -5.74 -0.73 -2.30
N GLN A 114 -5.66 -1.88 -2.96
CA GLN A 114 -5.46 -1.95 -4.41
C GLN A 114 -6.63 -1.29 -5.17
N GLN A 115 -7.88 -1.56 -4.76
CA GLN A 115 -9.05 -0.94 -5.37
C GLN A 115 -9.06 0.57 -5.21
N ALA A 116 -8.69 1.07 -4.02
CA ALA A 116 -8.60 2.50 -3.76
C ALA A 116 -7.53 3.17 -4.64
N LEU A 117 -6.35 2.57 -4.75
CA LEU A 117 -5.27 3.07 -5.62
C LEU A 117 -5.68 3.13 -7.09
N ILE A 118 -6.29 2.06 -7.62
CA ILE A 118 -6.75 1.99 -9.02
C ILE A 118 -7.81 3.07 -9.28
N THR A 119 -8.79 3.20 -8.38
CA THR A 119 -9.88 4.18 -8.50
C THR A 119 -9.34 5.61 -8.51
N ALA A 120 -8.46 5.93 -7.56
CA ALA A 120 -7.87 7.27 -7.45
C ALA A 120 -6.94 7.57 -8.64
N TRP A 121 -6.17 6.59 -9.12
CA TRP A 121 -5.34 6.71 -10.34
C TRP A 121 -6.19 7.04 -11.57
N HIS A 122 -7.28 6.32 -11.81
CA HIS A 122 -8.18 6.60 -12.93
C HIS A 122 -8.80 7.99 -12.84
N SER A 123 -9.14 8.43 -11.63
CA SER A 123 -9.69 9.76 -11.38
C SER A 123 -8.66 10.88 -11.64
N MET A 124 -7.36 10.62 -11.43
CA MET A 124 -6.28 11.55 -11.79
C MET A 124 -6.01 11.55 -13.31
N ALA A 125 -6.01 10.39 -13.95
CA ALA A 125 -5.76 10.27 -15.38
C ALA A 125 -6.88 10.91 -16.22
N GLY A 126 -8.13 10.81 -15.77
CA GLY A 126 -9.28 11.48 -16.41
C GLY A 126 -9.23 13.01 -16.30
N ARG A 127 -8.59 13.56 -15.26
CA ARG A 127 -8.42 15.02 -15.08
C ARG A 127 -7.35 15.64 -15.98
N LYS A 128 -6.49 14.83 -16.61
CA LYS A 128 -5.41 15.30 -17.52
C LYS A 128 -5.79 15.22 -19.01
N ARG A 129 -7.05 14.93 -19.34
CA ARG A 129 -7.58 14.94 -20.71
C ARG A 129 -8.48 16.14 -20.95
#